data_AF-A0A917YD29-F1
#
_entry.id   AF-A0A917YD29-F1
#
_cell.length_a   1.000
_cell.length_b   1.000
_cell.length_c   1.000
_cell.angle_alpha   90.00
_cell.angle_beta   90.00
_cell.angle_gamma   90.00
#
_symmetry.space_group_name_H-M   'P 1'
#
loop_
_entity.id
_entity.type
_entity.pdbx_description
1 polymer ?
#
loop_
_entity_poly.entity_id
_entity_poly.type
_entity_poly.pdbx_seq_one_letter_code
_entity_poly.pdbx_strand_id
1 'polypeptide(L)'
;MQQRIDAFVGRWADAYPAAMRAMEADRASLTVYLRFPAEHRKRIRHSNFIERTFGETRRRVKVIGRFRGETSCVSLVWALLDRASRGWRGFTMTPAGLRTLQDLRRALLEPPTPIPTTAVEIPAALQNAA
;
A
#
# COMPACT_ATOMS: atom_id res chain seq x y z
N MET A 1 -21.13 3.43 -10.60
CA MET A 1 -19.81 2.86 -10.96
C MET A 1 -19.95 1.48 -11.58
N GLN A 2 -20.75 0.58 -10.98
CA GLN A 2 -20.94 -0.78 -11.53
C GLN A 2 -21.45 -0.79 -12.98
N GLN A 3 -22.47 0.01 -13.28
CA GLN A 3 -22.95 0.19 -14.67
C GLN A 3 -21.86 0.63 -15.68
N ARG A 4 -20.82 1.35 -15.22
CA ARG A 4 -19.70 1.74 -16.09
C ARG A 4 -18.72 0.60 -16.33
N ILE A 5 -18.57 -0.30 -15.37
CA ILE A 5 -17.78 -1.53 -15.51
C ILE A 5 -18.50 -2.45 -16.50
N ASP A 6 -19.81 -2.64 -16.33
CA ASP A 6 -20.62 -3.50 -17.21
C ASP A 6 -20.61 -2.99 -18.66
N ALA A 7 -20.79 -1.68 -18.86
CA ALA A 7 -20.72 -1.07 -20.19
C ALA A 7 -19.32 -1.19 -20.83
N PHE A 8 -18.26 -1.19 -20.03
CA PHE A 8 -16.89 -1.37 -20.52
C PHE A 8 -16.61 -2.82 -20.90
N VAL A 9 -17.06 -3.77 -20.07
CA VAL A 9 -16.97 -5.21 -20.34
C VAL A 9 -17.72 -5.55 -21.62
N GLY A 10 -18.95 -5.06 -21.79
CA GLY A 10 -19.74 -5.31 -23.00
C GLY A 10 -19.11 -4.73 -24.27
N ARG A 11 -18.33 -3.64 -24.17
CA ARG A 11 -17.64 -3.04 -25.33
C ARG A 11 -16.40 -3.80 -25.77
N TRP A 12 -15.67 -4.40 -24.84
CA TRP A 12 -14.34 -4.99 -25.09
C TRP A 12 -14.30 -6.51 -24.93
N ALA A 13 -15.45 -7.16 -24.69
CA ALA A 13 -15.55 -8.60 -24.52
C ALA A 13 -14.94 -9.38 -25.69
N ASP A 14 -15.22 -8.95 -26.93
CA ASP A 14 -14.78 -9.66 -28.13
C ASP A 14 -13.28 -9.46 -28.42
N ALA A 15 -12.75 -8.28 -28.12
CA ALA A 15 -11.35 -7.95 -28.39
C ALA A 15 -10.38 -8.50 -27.32
N TYR A 16 -10.78 -8.48 -26.04
CA TYR A 16 -9.92 -8.87 -24.92
C TYR A 16 -10.68 -9.70 -23.87
N PRO A 17 -11.12 -10.93 -24.22
CA PRO A 17 -11.98 -11.74 -23.36
C PRO A 17 -11.31 -12.09 -22.02
N ALA A 18 -10.01 -12.40 -22.03
CA ALA A 18 -9.28 -12.74 -20.80
C ALA A 18 -9.20 -11.57 -19.80
N ALA A 19 -8.95 -10.36 -20.30
CA ALA A 19 -8.88 -9.16 -19.47
C ALA A 19 -10.26 -8.79 -18.89
N MET A 20 -11.32 -8.94 -19.69
CA MET A 20 -12.67 -8.63 -19.25
C MET A 20 -13.16 -9.59 -18.16
N ARG A 21 -12.85 -10.89 -18.28
CA ARG A 21 -13.13 -11.86 -17.20
C ARG A 21 -12.42 -11.52 -15.89
N ALA A 22 -11.15 -11.14 -15.96
CA ALA A 22 -10.38 -10.74 -14.77
C ALA A 22 -10.97 -9.48 -14.12
N MET A 23 -11.30 -8.47 -14.93
CA MET A 23 -11.93 -7.24 -14.45
C MET A 23 -13.31 -7.50 -13.82
N GLU A 24 -14.07 -8.45 -14.38
CA GLU A 24 -15.36 -8.84 -13.85
C GLU A 24 -15.26 -9.61 -12.52
N ALA A 25 -14.27 -10.49 -12.39
CA ALA A 25 -13.97 -11.19 -11.13
C ALA A 25 -13.52 -10.20 -10.03
N ASP A 26 -12.66 -9.24 -10.39
CA ASP A 26 -12.07 -8.27 -9.45
C ASP A 26 -12.92 -7.00 -9.26
N ARG A 27 -14.17 -6.97 -9.74
CA ARG A 27 -15.03 -5.77 -9.70
C ARG A 27 -15.20 -5.18 -8.30
N ALA A 28 -15.28 -6.04 -7.28
CA ALA A 28 -15.39 -5.62 -5.88
C ALA A 28 -14.10 -4.93 -5.42
N SER A 29 -12.95 -5.54 -5.69
CA SER A 29 -11.62 -5.01 -5.37
C SER A 29 -11.35 -3.66 -6.05
N LEU A 30 -11.73 -3.52 -7.32
CA LEU A 30 -11.54 -2.29 -8.10
C LEU A 30 -12.35 -1.09 -7.59
N THR A 31 -13.41 -1.33 -6.81
CA THR A 31 -14.30 -0.26 -6.30
C THR A 31 -14.04 0.12 -4.85
N VAL A 32 -13.19 -0.63 -4.13
CA VAL A 32 -12.87 -0.38 -2.70
C VAL A 32 -12.36 1.04 -2.45
N TYR A 33 -11.54 1.59 -3.34
CA TYR A 33 -10.97 2.93 -3.17
C TYR A 33 -12.02 4.05 -3.12
N LEU A 34 -13.23 3.81 -3.64
CA LEU A 34 -14.33 4.79 -3.62
C LEU A 34 -14.94 4.99 -2.23
N ARG A 35 -14.76 4.01 -1.33
CA ARG A 35 -15.18 4.11 0.07
C ARG A 35 -14.41 5.21 0.81
N PHE A 36 -13.18 5.48 0.38
CA PHE A 36 -12.34 6.52 0.97
C PHE A 36 -12.80 7.93 0.57
N PRO A 37 -12.48 8.96 1.40
CA PRO A 37 -12.75 10.36 1.09
C PRO A 37 -12.23 10.76 -0.30
N ALA A 38 -12.97 11.63 -1.00
CA ALA A 38 -12.67 12.01 -2.39
C ALA A 38 -11.25 12.59 -2.55
N GLU A 39 -10.78 13.34 -1.54
CA GLU A 39 -9.43 13.91 -1.48
C GLU A 39 -8.33 12.86 -1.59
N HIS A 40 -8.55 11.64 -1.09
CA HIS A 40 -7.53 10.58 -1.08
C HIS A 40 -7.58 9.69 -2.32
N ARG A 41 -8.70 9.67 -3.04
CA ARG A 41 -8.93 8.78 -4.19
C ARG A 41 -7.85 8.90 -5.27
N LYS A 42 -7.39 10.12 -5.55
CA LYS A 42 -6.34 10.35 -6.56
C LYS A 42 -5.04 9.63 -6.18
N ARG A 43 -4.67 9.65 -4.91
CA ARG A 43 -3.43 9.03 -4.44
C ARG A 43 -3.56 7.51 -4.28
N ILE A 44 -4.72 7.03 -3.84
CA ILE A 44 -5.01 5.59 -3.66
C ILE A 44 -5.12 4.87 -5.01
N ARG A 45 -5.66 5.53 -6.04
CA ARG A 45 -5.88 4.92 -7.36
C ARG A 45 -4.58 4.58 -8.10
N HIS A 46 -3.48 5.28 -7.83
CA HIS A 46 -2.23 5.13 -8.59
C HIS A 46 -1.18 4.31 -7.82
N SER A 47 -0.61 3.32 -8.48
CA SER A 47 0.48 2.47 -7.97
C SER A 47 1.86 3.10 -8.10
N ASN A 48 1.99 4.27 -8.77
CA ASN A 48 3.25 4.98 -9.02
C ASN A 48 4.18 5.04 -7.80
N PHE A 49 3.59 5.24 -6.64
CA PHE A 49 4.30 5.32 -5.38
C PHE A 49 4.95 4.00 -4.98
N ILE A 50 4.18 2.92 -5.01
CA ILE A 50 4.63 1.56 -4.69
C ILE A 50 5.67 1.10 -5.73
N GLU A 51 5.39 1.35 -7.00
CA GLU A 51 6.30 1.04 -8.12
C GLU A 51 7.63 1.77 -7.99
N ARG A 52 7.61 3.06 -7.62
CA ARG A 52 8.83 3.84 -7.40
C ARG A 52 9.67 3.27 -6.26
N THR A 53 9.05 2.95 -5.14
CA THR A 53 9.73 2.37 -3.97
C THR A 53 10.35 1.01 -4.29
N PHE A 54 9.59 0.10 -4.93
CA PHE A 54 10.14 -1.20 -5.34
C PHE A 54 11.21 -1.07 -6.44
N GLY A 55 11.04 -0.13 -7.36
CA GLY A 55 12.04 0.17 -8.38
C GLY A 55 13.37 0.61 -7.77
N GLU A 56 13.34 1.45 -6.74
CA GLU A 56 14.55 1.85 -6.02
C GLU A 56 15.21 0.67 -5.29
N THR A 57 14.42 -0.16 -4.59
CA THR A 57 14.91 -1.37 -3.93
C THR A 57 15.61 -2.30 -4.93
N ARG A 58 14.96 -2.60 -6.05
CA ARG A 58 15.51 -3.48 -7.09
C ARG A 58 16.82 -2.92 -7.69
N ARG A 59 16.90 -1.60 -7.89
CA ARG A 59 18.14 -0.94 -8.37
C ARG A 59 19.29 -1.11 -7.37
N ARG A 60 19.05 -0.90 -6.08
CA ARG A 60 20.09 -1.04 -5.04
C ARG A 60 20.53 -2.48 -4.84
N VAL A 61 19.58 -3.43 -4.86
CA VAL A 61 19.87 -4.87 -4.83
C VAL A 61 20.74 -5.28 -6.02
N LYS A 62 20.44 -4.77 -7.22
CA LYS A 62 21.23 -5.06 -8.43
C LYS A 62 22.68 -4.60 -8.32
N VAL A 63 22.93 -3.45 -7.69
CA VAL A 63 24.29 -2.91 -7.51
C VAL A 63 25.07 -3.69 -6.44
N ILE A 64 24.43 -4.12 -5.36
CA ILE A 64 25.07 -4.89 -4.29
C ILE A 64 25.47 -6.29 -4.76
N GLY A 65 24.68 -6.91 -5.65
CA GLY A 65 24.96 -8.21 -6.25
C GLY A 65 24.74 -9.39 -5.31
N ARG A 66 25.49 -9.48 -4.19
CA ARG A 66 25.38 -10.56 -3.21
C ARG A 66 25.33 -10.03 -1.78
N PHE A 67 24.31 -10.42 -1.03
CA PHE A 67 24.20 -10.11 0.39
C PHE A 67 24.92 -11.16 1.24
N ARG A 68 25.44 -10.73 2.40
CA ARG A 68 26.07 -11.63 3.39
C ARG A 68 25.05 -12.52 4.13
N GLY A 69 23.77 -12.14 4.13
CA GLY A 69 22.68 -12.90 4.76
C GLY A 69 21.32 -12.22 4.59
N GLU A 70 20.26 -12.88 5.03
CA GLU A 70 18.87 -12.40 4.92
C GLU A 70 18.65 -11.08 5.68
N THR A 71 19.19 -10.97 6.90
CA THR A 71 19.09 -9.77 7.73
C THR A 71 19.61 -8.52 7.01
N SER A 72 20.71 -8.64 6.25
CA SER A 72 21.26 -7.51 5.49
C SER A 72 20.32 -7.06 4.36
N CYS A 73 19.61 -7.99 3.73
CA CYS A 73 18.62 -7.68 2.71
C CYS A 73 17.41 -6.98 3.34
N VAL A 74 16.88 -7.53 4.43
CA VAL A 74 15.73 -6.95 5.15
C VAL A 74 16.05 -5.55 5.68
N SER A 75 17.22 -5.36 6.29
CA SER A 75 17.65 -4.04 6.79
C SER A 75 17.78 -3.00 5.67
N LEU A 76 18.26 -3.40 4.49
CA LEU A 76 18.31 -2.51 3.32
C LEU A 76 16.89 -2.10 2.90
N VAL A 77 15.99 -3.07 2.73
CA VAL A 77 14.59 -2.81 2.35
C VAL A 77 13.93 -1.89 3.37
N TRP A 78 14.12 -2.15 4.66
CA TRP A 78 13.61 -1.30 5.74
C TRP A 78 14.15 0.13 5.64
N ALA A 79 15.46 0.31 5.44
CA ALA A 79 16.06 1.63 5.31
C ALA A 79 15.56 2.41 4.07
N LEU A 80 15.30 1.73 2.95
CA LEU A 80 14.66 2.34 1.78
C LEU A 80 13.22 2.77 2.08
N LEU A 81 12.45 1.91 2.77
CA LEU A 81 11.08 2.21 3.15
C LEU A 81 11.03 3.38 4.14
N ASP A 82 11.90 3.42 5.14
CA ASP A 82 12.03 4.55 6.07
C ASP A 82 12.33 5.85 5.31
N ARG A 83 13.32 5.82 4.42
CA ARG A 83 13.68 6.99 3.59
C ARG A 83 12.52 7.45 2.72
N ALA A 84 11.81 6.51 2.08
CA ALA A 84 10.65 6.83 1.28
C ALA A 84 9.56 7.47 2.17
N SER A 85 9.32 6.90 3.36
CA SER A 85 8.27 7.33 4.29
C SER A 85 8.32 8.81 4.67
N ARG A 86 9.53 9.37 4.76
CA ARG A 86 9.75 10.79 5.08
C ARG A 86 9.11 11.73 4.06
N GLY A 87 9.00 11.28 2.80
CA GLY A 87 8.36 12.01 1.70
C GLY A 87 6.86 11.75 1.56
N TRP A 88 6.26 10.89 2.39
CA TRP A 88 4.88 10.44 2.22
C TRP A 88 3.82 11.44 2.72
N ARG A 89 4.21 12.65 3.10
CA ARG A 89 3.32 13.71 3.62
C ARG A 89 2.34 14.22 2.55
N GLY A 90 1.31 14.95 2.98
CA GLY A 90 0.38 15.64 2.08
C GLY A 90 -0.97 14.96 1.86
N PHE A 91 -1.47 14.17 2.81
CA PHE A 91 -2.90 13.86 2.86
C PHE A 91 -3.61 15.03 3.53
N THR A 92 -4.55 15.65 2.83
CA THR A 92 -5.51 16.55 3.46
C THR A 92 -6.35 15.73 4.43
N MET A 93 -6.34 16.11 5.71
CA MET A 93 -7.11 15.45 6.77
C MET A 93 -8.17 16.44 7.22
N THR A 94 -9.30 16.45 6.54
CA THR A 94 -10.47 17.20 7.00
C THR A 94 -11.14 16.45 8.16
N PRO A 95 -11.77 17.14 9.14
CA PRO A 95 -12.47 16.48 10.25
C PRO A 95 -13.54 15.48 9.78
N ALA A 96 -14.26 15.81 8.69
CA ALA A 96 -15.23 14.92 8.07
C ALA A 96 -14.58 13.69 7.40
N GLY A 97 -13.41 13.88 6.76
CA GLY A 97 -12.62 12.79 6.19
C GLY A 97 -12.09 11.83 7.27
N LEU A 98 -11.62 12.37 8.39
CA LEU A 98 -11.18 11.59 9.55
C LEU A 98 -12.32 10.73 10.13
N ARG A 99 -13.51 11.31 10.31
CA ARG A 99 -14.68 10.56 10.79
C ARG A 99 -15.04 9.41 9.85
N THR A 100 -15.07 9.68 8.54
CA THR A 100 -15.29 8.65 7.52
C THR A 100 -14.26 7.51 7.62
N LEU A 101 -12.98 7.83 7.83
CA LEU A 101 -11.93 6.83 8.01
C LEU A 101 -12.08 6.03 9.30
N GLN A 102 -12.49 6.66 10.40
CA GLN A 102 -12.76 6.00 11.67
C GLN A 102 -13.93 5.03 11.56
N ASP A 103 -15.01 5.46 10.90
CA ASP A 103 -16.20 4.62 10.66
C ASP A 103 -15.84 3.42 9.76
N LEU A 104 -15.05 3.65 8.70
CA LEU A 104 -14.53 2.56 7.85
C LEU A 104 -13.62 1.60 8.62
N ARG A 105 -12.77 2.12 9.51
CA ARG A 105 -11.88 1.30 10.35
C ARG A 105 -12.71 0.38 11.24
N ARG A 106 -13.73 0.92 11.93
CA ARG A 106 -14.64 0.13 12.79
C ARG A 106 -15.36 -0.95 11.99
N ALA A 107 -15.93 -0.59 10.83
CA ALA A 107 -16.66 -1.52 9.98
C ALA A 107 -15.81 -2.66 9.39
N LEU A 108 -14.49 -2.50 9.28
CA LEU A 108 -13.60 -3.46 8.62
C LEU A 108 -12.68 -4.25 9.56
N LEU A 109 -12.41 -3.75 10.77
CA LEU A 109 -11.36 -4.24 11.65
C LEU A 109 -11.87 -4.53 13.07
N GLU A 110 -13.11 -4.95 13.27
CA GLU A 110 -13.60 -5.40 14.58
C GLU A 110 -13.54 -6.94 14.72
N PRO A 111 -12.88 -7.47 15.77
CA PRO A 111 -12.15 -6.74 16.83
C PRO A 111 -10.81 -6.16 16.33
N PRO A 112 -10.36 -5.01 16.87
CA PRO A 112 -9.10 -4.38 16.45
C PRO A 112 -7.97 -5.37 16.65
N THR A 113 -7.34 -5.82 15.57
CA THR A 113 -6.10 -6.59 15.65
C THR A 113 -5.12 -5.80 16.50
N PRO A 114 -4.70 -6.29 17.68
CA PRO A 114 -3.67 -5.63 18.44
C PRO A 114 -2.45 -5.58 17.53
N ILE A 115 -1.99 -4.37 17.23
CA ILE A 115 -0.64 -4.20 16.70
C ILE A 115 0.23 -4.87 17.76
N PRO A 116 1.12 -5.81 17.41
CA PRO A 116 2.08 -6.29 18.37
C PRO A 116 2.83 -5.06 18.88
N THR A 117 2.52 -4.64 20.10
CA THR A 117 3.45 -3.87 20.93
C THR A 117 4.53 -4.84 21.33
N THR A 118 5.21 -5.46 20.37
CA THR A 118 6.61 -5.74 20.55
C THR A 118 7.21 -4.35 20.63
N ALA A 119 7.28 -3.82 21.85
CA ALA A 119 8.51 -3.19 22.28
C ALA A 119 9.60 -4.07 21.69
N VAL A 120 10.20 -3.61 20.60
CA VAL A 120 11.48 -4.14 20.19
C VAL A 120 12.32 -3.84 21.41
N GLU A 121 12.47 -4.84 22.28
CA GLU A 121 13.51 -4.85 23.30
C GLU A 121 14.78 -4.70 22.49
N ILE A 122 15.22 -3.45 22.34
CA ILE A 122 16.58 -3.16 21.91
C ILE A 122 17.40 -3.77 23.05
N PRO A 123 18.14 -4.85 22.82
CA PRO A 123 18.94 -5.45 23.88
C PRO A 123 19.83 -4.36 24.47
N ALA A 124 19.85 -4.25 25.79
CA ALA A 124 20.56 -3.22 26.55
C ALA A 124 22.05 -3.05 26.17
N ALA A 125 22.61 -4.02 25.45
CA ALA A 125 23.94 -3.98 24.83
C ALA A 125 24.16 -2.82 23.84
N LEU A 126 23.11 -2.18 23.31
CA LEU A 126 23.22 -1.02 22.39
C LEU A 126 22.97 0.35 23.05
N GLN A 127 22.72 0.41 24.36
CA GLN A 127 22.59 1.69 25.09
C GLN A 127 23.93 2.23 25.62
N ASN A 128 24.99 1.42 25.67
CA ASN A 128 26.28 1.78 26.28
C ASN A 128 27.48 1.66 25.30
N ALA A 129 27.31 2.07 24.04
CA ALA A 129 28.41 2.19 23.10
C ALA A 129 28.45 3.58 22.45
N ALA A 130 29.33 4.41 23.02
CA ALA A 130 29.77 5.76 22.63
C ALA A 130 28.82 6.94 22.92
#